data_AF-A0AAN5YXH0-F1
#
_entry.id   AF-A0AAN5YXH0-F1
#
_cell.length_a   1.000
_cell.length_b   1.000
_cell.length_c   1.000
_cell.angle_alpha   90.00
_cell.angle_beta   90.00
_cell.angle_gamma   90.00
#
_symmetry.space_group_name_H-M   'P 1'
#
loop_
_entity.id
_entity.type
_entity.pdbx_description
1 polymer ?
#
loop_
_entity_poly.entity_id
_entity_poly.type
_entity_poly.pdbx_seq_one_letter_code
_entity_poly.pdbx_strand_id
1 'polypeptide(L)'
;MFMEIDIKTNDILFQWSPLKAGIPINSTKRPLSSTGTSQSDPFDWFHMNSVTTLEDGYLANSRHTWTSYALNSRVQNETSKSLILHMFNDMNKSGDLPSNGLELHLDLSTRNATIKNLYIDRHDEIDTTSQGSYQDFYNGNVLLGYGNRDNIIEFGPKGDVRMSISGAASYRVYREVLHTTPAGYPPNTTAVEGEGWVSWNGDTRTTKWVVYAGASKESLSKVGEVAHTGFETKYSLPSGSEWVKVGAFAGDDHLRNSSVVPVTK
;
A
#
# COMPACT_ATOMS: atom_id res chain seq x y z
N MET A 1 -1.82 -14.26 20.37
CA MET A 1 -2.13 -15.42 19.52
C MET A 1 -2.41 -14.89 18.13
N PHE A 2 -1.90 -15.53 17.08
CA PHE A 2 -2.38 -15.27 15.71
C PHE A 2 -2.89 -16.57 15.09
N MET A 3 -3.70 -16.39 14.06
CA MET A 3 -4.29 -17.45 13.27
C MET A 3 -4.21 -17.07 11.80
N GLU A 4 -3.95 -18.06 10.96
CA GLU A 4 -4.24 -18.01 9.53
C GLU A 4 -5.59 -18.69 9.33
N ILE A 5 -6.48 -18.01 8.60
CA ILE A 5 -7.87 -18.45 8.41
C ILE A 5 -8.17 -18.44 6.91
N ASP A 6 -8.74 -19.52 6.40
CA ASP A 6 -9.34 -19.52 5.06
C ASP A 6 -10.64 -18.70 5.11
N ILE A 7 -10.69 -17.61 4.34
CA ILE A 7 -11.81 -16.64 4.39
C ILE A 7 -13.14 -17.26 3.92
N LYS A 8 -13.10 -18.25 3.01
CA LYS A 8 -14.31 -18.83 2.42
C LYS A 8 -14.98 -19.83 3.35
N THR A 9 -14.17 -20.67 4.00
CA THR A 9 -14.60 -21.79 4.84
C THR A 9 -14.62 -21.43 6.32
N ASN A 10 -13.89 -20.38 6.71
CA ASN A 10 -13.60 -20.01 8.10
C ASN A 10 -12.76 -21.06 8.86
N ASP A 11 -12.04 -21.93 8.12
CA ASP A 11 -11.15 -22.93 8.70
C ASP A 11 -9.85 -22.30 9.20
N ILE A 12 -9.38 -22.74 10.37
CA ILE A 12 -8.06 -22.35 10.91
C ILE A 12 -6.99 -23.20 10.22
N LEU A 13 -6.18 -22.57 9.38
CA LEU A 13 -5.07 -23.22 8.65
C LEU A 13 -3.82 -23.32 9.53
N PHE A 14 -3.60 -22.29 10.35
CA PHE A 14 -2.47 -22.21 11.26
C PHE A 14 -2.85 -21.43 12.53
N GLN A 15 -2.29 -21.83 13.67
CA GLN A 15 -2.47 -21.11 14.94
C GLN A 15 -1.20 -21.15 15.75
N TRP A 16 -0.81 -19.99 16.29
CA TRP A 16 0.34 -19.89 17.18
C TRP A 16 0.05 -19.01 18.39
N SER A 17 0.55 -19.48 19.54
CA SER A 17 0.49 -18.77 20.81
C SER A 17 1.89 -18.70 21.41
N PRO A 18 2.39 -17.51 21.78
CA PRO A 18 3.71 -17.38 22.39
C PRO A 18 3.81 -18.15 23.71
N LEU A 19 2.71 -18.18 24.48
CA LEU A 19 2.63 -18.96 25.72
C LEU A 19 2.72 -20.47 25.47
N LYS A 20 1.98 -20.99 24.47
CA LYS A 20 2.04 -22.43 24.11
C LYS A 20 3.37 -22.82 23.49
N ALA A 21 4.04 -21.89 22.81
CA ALA A 21 5.38 -22.08 22.26
C ALA A 21 6.48 -22.05 23.35
N GLY A 22 6.13 -21.82 24.61
CA GLY A 22 7.07 -21.83 25.73
C GLY A 22 7.83 -20.52 25.93
N ILE A 23 7.43 -19.42 25.28
CA ILE A 23 8.04 -18.11 25.53
C ILE A 23 7.67 -17.67 26.96
N PRO A 24 8.65 -17.44 27.85
CA PRO A 24 8.37 -17.08 29.24
C PRO A 24 7.68 -15.72 29.37
N ILE A 25 6.69 -15.60 30.25
CA ILE A 25 5.99 -14.32 30.51
C ILE A 25 6.98 -13.25 31.00
N ASN A 26 8.01 -13.64 31.76
CA ASN A 26 9.04 -12.73 32.26
C ASN A 26 10.06 -12.27 31.19
N SER A 27 9.89 -12.67 29.91
CA SER A 27 10.63 -12.09 28.78
C SER A 27 10.23 -10.64 28.50
N THR A 28 9.06 -10.23 29.00
CA THR A 28 8.54 -8.87 28.87
C THR A 28 9.46 -7.82 29.49
N LYS A 29 9.53 -6.67 28.83
CA LYS A 29 10.18 -5.43 29.24
C LYS A 29 9.16 -4.41 29.76
N ARG A 30 7.87 -4.70 29.63
CA ARG A 30 6.81 -3.89 30.21
C ARG A 30 6.73 -4.15 31.72
N PRO A 31 6.73 -3.12 32.57
CA PRO A 31 6.48 -3.31 34.00
C PRO A 31 5.04 -3.79 34.23
N LEU A 32 4.85 -4.62 35.26
CA LEU A 32 3.51 -5.11 35.64
C LEU A 32 2.57 -3.96 36.04
N SER A 33 3.11 -2.94 36.72
CA SER A 33 2.39 -1.77 37.21
C SER A 33 1.09 -2.18 37.93
N SER A 34 -0.07 -1.62 37.55
CA SER A 34 -1.38 -1.95 38.12
C SER A 34 -2.17 -2.97 37.29
N THR A 35 -1.53 -3.66 36.34
CA THR A 35 -2.19 -4.62 35.44
C THR A 35 -1.96 -6.07 35.86
N GLY A 36 -2.69 -7.02 35.28
CA GLY A 36 -2.56 -8.44 35.65
C GLY A 36 -3.26 -8.78 36.96
N THR A 37 -4.24 -7.97 37.35
CA THR A 37 -4.93 -8.10 38.65
C THR A 37 -6.12 -9.06 38.60
N SER A 38 -6.65 -9.36 37.40
CA SER A 38 -7.82 -10.22 37.22
C SER A 38 -7.87 -10.83 35.81
N GLN A 39 -8.81 -11.75 35.56
CA GLN A 39 -9.04 -12.27 34.21
C GLN A 39 -9.55 -11.19 33.23
N SER A 40 -10.26 -10.17 33.74
CA SER A 40 -10.73 -9.02 32.97
C SER A 40 -9.65 -7.94 32.77
N ASP A 41 -8.56 -8.00 33.52
CA ASP A 41 -7.39 -7.12 33.40
C ASP A 41 -6.11 -7.98 33.34
N PRO A 42 -5.94 -8.80 32.29
CA PRO A 42 -4.78 -9.66 32.18
C PRO A 42 -3.54 -8.82 31.87
N PHE A 43 -2.39 -9.28 32.36
CA PHE A 43 -1.12 -8.63 32.03
C PHE A 43 -0.76 -8.87 30.57
N ASP A 44 -0.81 -7.81 29.77
CA ASP A 44 -0.38 -7.83 28.38
C ASP A 44 1.16 -7.82 28.29
N TRP A 45 1.74 -9.01 28.45
CA TRP A 45 3.18 -9.23 28.52
C TRP A 45 3.85 -9.33 27.14
N PHE A 46 3.11 -9.72 26.10
CA PHE A 46 3.64 -9.96 24.76
C PHE A 46 3.32 -8.81 23.80
N HIS A 47 2.06 -8.36 23.73
CA HIS A 47 1.62 -7.31 22.80
C HIS A 47 2.15 -7.48 21.37
N MET A 48 1.65 -8.52 20.70
CA MET A 48 1.95 -8.76 19.29
C MET A 48 1.32 -7.65 18.45
N ASN A 49 2.10 -6.95 17.65
CA ASN A 49 1.64 -5.79 16.89
C ASN A 49 1.86 -5.92 15.38
N SER A 50 2.70 -6.82 14.89
CA SER A 50 2.77 -7.13 13.46
C SER A 50 3.05 -8.61 13.21
N VAL A 51 2.57 -9.11 12.08
CA VAL A 51 2.89 -10.42 11.52
C VAL A 51 3.08 -10.22 10.02
N THR A 52 4.13 -10.78 9.45
CA THR A 52 4.33 -10.88 8.00
C THR A 52 4.66 -12.33 7.63
N THR A 53 4.36 -12.72 6.41
CA THR A 53 4.78 -13.99 5.85
C THR A 53 6.28 -13.98 5.57
N LEU A 54 6.88 -15.16 5.70
CA LEU A 54 8.18 -15.55 5.16
C LEU A 54 7.93 -16.67 4.14
N GLU A 55 8.94 -17.05 3.37
CA GLU A 55 8.83 -18.18 2.41
C GLU A 55 8.32 -19.46 3.09
N ASP A 56 8.85 -19.78 4.28
CA ASP A 56 8.54 -21.00 5.03
C ASP A 56 7.86 -20.74 6.39
N GLY A 57 7.13 -19.62 6.52
CA GLY A 57 6.38 -19.35 7.74
C GLY A 57 6.05 -17.87 7.97
N TYR A 58 6.29 -17.38 9.19
CA TYR A 58 5.90 -16.03 9.59
C TYR A 58 6.97 -15.35 10.43
N LEU A 59 7.01 -14.02 10.39
CA LEU A 59 7.72 -13.20 11.35
C LEU A 59 6.68 -12.45 12.19
N ALA A 60 6.68 -12.66 13.50
CA ALA A 60 5.76 -12.00 14.44
C ALA A 60 6.53 -11.03 15.35
N ASN A 61 6.14 -9.76 15.38
CA ASN A 61 6.74 -8.75 16.24
C ASN A 61 5.98 -8.60 17.56
N SER A 62 6.74 -8.48 18.64
CA SER A 62 6.25 -8.24 19.99
C SER A 62 6.77 -6.91 20.50
N ARG A 63 5.84 -5.99 20.81
CA ARG A 63 6.17 -4.69 21.38
C ARG A 63 6.76 -4.83 22.77
N HIS A 64 6.23 -5.72 23.60
CA HIS A 64 6.59 -5.76 25.02
C HIS A 64 7.76 -6.68 25.32
N THR A 65 8.18 -7.57 24.43
CA THR A 65 9.44 -8.32 24.61
C THR A 65 10.63 -7.67 23.90
N TRP A 66 10.40 -6.62 23.09
CA TRP A 66 11.41 -6.02 22.19
C TRP A 66 12.06 -7.07 21.28
N THR A 67 11.22 -7.91 20.67
CA THR A 67 11.72 -9.05 19.88
C THR A 67 10.77 -9.35 18.72
N SER A 68 11.35 -9.61 17.55
CA SER A 68 10.65 -10.25 16.44
C SER A 68 10.99 -11.74 16.43
N TYR A 69 9.97 -12.59 16.32
CA TYR A 69 10.08 -14.05 16.37
C TYR A 69 9.82 -14.63 14.97
N ALA A 70 10.80 -15.34 14.42
CA ALA A 70 10.61 -16.15 13.24
C ALA A 70 9.92 -17.46 13.62
N LEU A 71 8.84 -17.78 12.92
CA LEU A 71 7.92 -18.86 13.21
C LEU A 71 7.89 -19.78 12.01
N ASN A 72 8.24 -21.03 12.25
CA ASN A 72 8.44 -22.00 11.19
C ASN A 72 7.19 -22.87 11.03
N SER A 73 6.56 -22.86 9.85
CA SER A 73 5.45 -23.76 9.54
C SER A 73 5.98 -25.07 8.95
N ARG A 74 6.51 -25.95 9.82
CA ARG A 74 7.01 -27.31 9.50
C ARG A 74 8.20 -27.33 8.51
N VAL A 75 9.45 -27.36 9.00
CA VAL A 75 10.63 -27.35 8.11
C VAL A 75 11.38 -28.67 7.99
N GLN A 76 11.70 -28.99 6.73
CA GLN A 76 12.94 -29.64 6.30
C GLN A 76 13.59 -28.73 5.23
N ASN A 77 14.93 -28.62 5.22
CA ASN A 77 15.74 -27.86 4.23
C ASN A 77 15.54 -26.33 4.20
N GLU A 78 15.80 -25.63 5.32
CA GLU A 78 15.86 -24.16 5.37
C GLU A 78 16.98 -23.59 4.47
N THR A 79 16.64 -22.65 3.58
CA THR A 79 17.52 -22.14 2.50
C THR A 79 17.99 -20.69 2.68
N SER A 80 17.31 -19.87 3.48
CA SER A 80 17.62 -18.43 3.58
C SER A 80 18.74 -18.12 4.59
N LYS A 81 19.90 -17.67 4.10
CA LYS A 81 21.05 -17.27 4.94
C LYS A 81 20.97 -15.82 5.43
N SER A 82 20.08 -15.02 4.86
CA SER A 82 19.87 -13.63 5.25
C SER A 82 18.45 -13.17 4.92
N LEU A 83 18.03 -12.04 5.50
CA LEU A 83 16.80 -11.35 5.15
C LEU A 83 16.96 -9.83 5.28
N ILE A 84 16.15 -9.07 4.53
CA ILE A 84 15.97 -7.63 4.73
C ILE A 84 14.71 -7.43 5.57
N LEU A 85 14.84 -6.70 6.66
CA LEU A 85 13.75 -6.38 7.58
C LEU A 85 13.47 -4.88 7.55
N HIS A 86 12.26 -4.54 7.15
CA HIS A 86 11.74 -3.17 7.17
C HIS A 86 10.97 -2.93 8.47
N MET A 87 11.30 -1.88 9.21
CA MET A 87 10.69 -1.59 10.49
C MET A 87 10.39 -0.11 10.65
N PHE A 88 9.23 0.16 11.25
CA PHE A 88 9.00 1.42 11.93
C PHE A 88 9.41 1.28 13.40
N ASN A 89 10.24 2.18 13.88
CA ASN A 89 10.81 2.17 15.22
C ASN A 89 10.29 3.37 16.00
N ASP A 90 9.31 3.11 16.89
CA ASP A 90 8.68 4.12 17.75
C ASP A 90 9.55 4.53 18.96
N MET A 91 10.71 3.90 19.18
CA MET A 91 11.62 4.17 20.29
C MET A 91 11.06 3.88 21.70
N ASN A 92 9.81 3.39 21.83
CA ASN A 92 9.11 3.06 23.07
C ASN A 92 9.04 4.16 24.16
N LYS A 93 9.61 5.35 23.94
CA LYS A 93 9.65 6.47 24.88
C LYS A 93 9.82 7.80 24.14
N SER A 94 8.93 8.75 24.45
CA SER A 94 9.00 10.13 23.94
C SER A 94 10.14 10.91 24.62
N GLY A 95 10.78 11.80 23.86
CA GLY A 95 11.79 12.74 24.34
C GLY A 95 13.25 12.22 24.42
N ASP A 96 13.53 10.95 24.06
CA ASP A 96 14.90 10.43 24.01
C ASP A 96 15.50 10.52 22.60
N LEU A 97 14.87 9.84 21.63
CA LEU A 97 15.28 9.81 20.24
C LEU A 97 14.04 9.84 19.33
N PRO A 98 14.12 10.48 18.16
CA PRO A 98 13.03 10.50 17.20
C PRO A 98 12.71 9.11 16.64
N SER A 99 11.44 8.89 16.36
CA SER A 99 10.97 7.69 15.68
C SER A 99 11.48 7.66 14.24
N ASN A 100 11.77 6.47 13.75
CA ASN A 100 12.48 6.30 12.48
C ASN A 100 12.03 5.06 11.71
N GLY A 101 12.28 5.07 10.41
CA GLY A 101 12.21 3.89 9.57
C GLY A 101 13.57 3.25 9.44
N LEU A 102 13.63 1.92 9.48
CA LEU A 102 14.87 1.15 9.36
C LEU A 102 14.72 0.09 8.27
N GLU A 103 15.73 0.02 7.41
CA GLU A 103 16.00 -1.16 6.60
C GLU A 103 17.21 -1.88 7.21
N LEU A 104 17.00 -3.11 7.67
CA LEU A 104 18.03 -3.92 8.33
C LEU A 104 18.37 -5.13 7.46
N HIS A 105 19.64 -5.37 7.21
CA HIS A 105 20.10 -6.65 6.69
C HIS A 105 20.49 -7.56 7.85
N LEU A 106 19.80 -8.70 7.95
CA LEU A 106 20.09 -9.73 8.95
C LEU A 106 20.84 -10.86 8.27
N ASP A 107 22.09 -11.09 8.65
CA ASP A 107 22.82 -12.30 8.33
C ASP A 107 22.47 -13.36 9.39
N LEU A 108 21.71 -14.37 8.99
CA LEU A 108 21.23 -15.43 9.89
C LEU A 108 22.32 -16.46 10.17
N SER A 109 23.34 -16.56 9.32
CA SER A 109 24.47 -17.47 9.49
C SER A 109 25.44 -16.96 10.56
N THR A 110 25.75 -15.66 10.56
CA THR A 110 26.64 -15.04 11.55
C THR A 110 25.88 -14.39 12.70
N ARG A 111 24.55 -14.28 12.61
CA ARG A 111 23.68 -13.56 13.56
C ARG A 111 24.03 -12.08 13.70
N ASN A 112 24.38 -11.45 12.59
CA ASN A 112 24.67 -10.01 12.54
C ASN A 112 23.51 -9.24 11.93
N ALA A 113 23.21 -8.09 12.50
CA ALA A 113 22.27 -7.12 11.93
C ALA A 113 23.04 -5.86 11.52
N THR A 114 22.81 -5.37 10.30
CA THR A 114 23.38 -4.11 9.81
C THR A 114 22.28 -3.18 9.33
N ILE A 115 22.37 -1.90 9.71
CA ILE A 115 21.47 -0.87 9.19
C ILE A 115 21.90 -0.55 7.76
N LYS A 116 20.99 -0.81 6.80
CA LYS A 116 21.16 -0.48 5.40
C LYS A 116 20.73 0.96 5.13
N ASN A 117 19.55 1.32 5.62
CA ASN A 117 18.99 2.67 5.52
C ASN A 117 18.32 3.08 6.83
N LEU A 118 18.44 4.37 7.14
CA LEU A 118 17.78 5.04 8.26
C LEU A 118 16.98 6.22 7.71
N TYR A 119 15.66 6.19 7.93
CA TYR A 119 14.73 7.19 7.46
C TYR A 119 14.25 8.02 8.65
N ILE A 120 14.65 9.29 8.65
CA ILE A 120 14.38 10.26 9.70
C ILE A 120 14.37 11.66 9.09
N ASP A 121 13.32 12.44 9.37
CA ASP A 121 13.35 13.86 9.08
C ASP A 121 14.15 14.57 10.18
N ARG A 122 15.34 15.06 9.82
CA ARG A 122 16.24 15.76 10.76
C ARG A 122 15.90 17.24 10.94
N HIS A 123 14.96 17.77 10.16
CA HIS A 123 14.51 19.16 10.26
C HIS A 123 13.27 19.28 11.15
N ASP A 124 12.43 18.24 11.14
CA ASP A 124 11.23 18.14 11.96
C ASP A 124 11.16 16.74 12.59
N GLU A 125 11.87 16.58 13.71
CA GLU A 125 12.00 15.31 14.40
C GLU A 125 10.68 14.95 15.11
N ILE A 126 10.12 13.77 14.78
CA ILE A 126 8.85 13.29 15.34
C ILE A 126 9.11 12.12 16.28
N ASP A 127 8.56 12.20 17.50
CA ASP A 127 8.57 11.12 18.46
C ASP A 127 7.17 10.55 18.68
N THR A 128 6.90 9.35 18.18
CA THR A 128 5.64 8.64 18.44
C THR A 128 5.83 7.62 19.54
N THR A 129 4.78 7.37 20.34
CA THR A 129 4.86 6.42 21.46
C THR A 129 4.17 5.09 21.16
N SER A 130 3.43 5.01 20.06
CA SER A 130 2.72 3.79 19.67
C SER A 130 2.25 3.85 18.21
N GLN A 131 1.94 2.67 17.68
CA GLN A 131 1.37 2.47 16.35
C GLN A 131 2.42 2.77 15.27
N GLY A 132 1.98 3.22 14.09
CA GLY A 132 2.87 3.57 12.99
C GLY A 132 3.11 2.40 12.03
N SER A 133 3.64 2.76 10.87
CA SER A 133 3.86 1.82 9.77
C SER A 133 5.06 2.23 8.91
N TYR A 134 5.61 1.23 8.23
CA TYR A 134 6.62 1.36 7.19
C TYR A 134 6.07 0.70 5.94
N GLN A 135 6.19 1.35 4.78
CA GLN A 135 5.90 0.77 3.48
C GLN A 135 6.96 1.21 2.47
N ASP A 136 7.68 0.28 1.86
CA ASP A 136 8.57 0.53 0.73
C ASP A 136 7.85 0.42 -0.61
N PHE A 137 8.40 1.08 -1.62
CA PHE A 137 7.92 1.06 -2.99
C PHE A 137 9.02 0.63 -3.97
N TYR A 138 8.63 0.10 -5.13
CA TYR A 138 9.56 -0.36 -6.17
C TYR A 138 10.52 0.71 -6.70
N ASN A 139 10.17 1.99 -6.58
CA ASN A 139 11.05 3.11 -6.95
C ASN A 139 12.11 3.45 -5.87
N GLY A 140 12.13 2.71 -4.77
CA GLY A 140 13.01 2.91 -3.61
C GLY A 140 12.54 3.97 -2.63
N ASN A 141 11.38 4.58 -2.85
CA ASN A 141 10.78 5.47 -1.85
C ASN A 141 10.22 4.66 -0.67
N VAL A 142 10.08 5.32 0.47
CA VAL A 142 9.55 4.73 1.70
C VAL A 142 8.52 5.67 2.31
N LEU A 143 7.33 5.16 2.62
CA LEU A 143 6.30 5.86 3.36
C LEU A 143 6.31 5.43 4.83
N LEU A 144 6.46 6.40 5.72
CA LEU A 144 6.29 6.20 7.16
C LEU A 144 4.99 6.87 7.63
N GLY A 145 4.17 6.10 8.32
CA GLY A 145 3.07 6.64 9.14
C GLY A 145 3.52 6.73 10.59
N TYR A 146 3.40 7.90 11.21
CA TYR A 146 3.88 8.13 12.58
C TYR A 146 2.86 7.81 13.68
N GLY A 147 1.84 7.01 13.36
CA GLY A 147 0.99 6.38 14.35
C GLY A 147 0.09 7.38 15.10
N ASN A 148 0.25 7.42 16.43
CA ASN A 148 -0.49 8.38 17.26
C ASN A 148 -0.04 9.85 17.09
N ARG A 149 0.94 10.11 16.23
CA ARG A 149 1.23 11.44 15.67
C ARG A 149 0.54 11.58 14.32
N ASP A 150 0.15 12.79 13.97
CA ASP A 150 -0.67 13.06 12.81
C ASP A 150 0.11 13.16 11.49
N ASN A 151 1.36 12.68 11.48
CA ASN A 151 2.29 12.83 10.37
C ASN A 151 2.38 11.57 9.49
N ILE A 152 2.51 11.83 8.18
CA ILE A 152 2.84 10.86 7.14
C ILE A 152 4.00 11.45 6.35
N ILE A 153 5.11 10.73 6.24
CA ILE A 153 6.28 11.20 5.50
C ILE A 153 6.69 10.18 4.45
N GLU A 154 6.81 10.63 3.19
CA GLU A 154 7.46 9.85 2.15
C GLU A 154 8.91 10.30 2.02
N PHE A 155 9.83 9.36 2.15
CA PHE A 155 11.26 9.55 1.91
C PHE A 155 11.65 8.99 0.55
N GLY A 156 12.60 9.65 -0.11
CA GLY A 156 13.29 9.11 -1.26
C GLY A 156 14.32 8.05 -0.88
N PRO A 157 14.94 7.36 -1.85
CA PRO A 157 15.87 6.26 -1.59
C PRO A 157 17.13 6.66 -0.82
N LYS A 158 17.42 7.96 -0.74
CA LYS A 158 18.56 8.53 -0.01
C LYS A 158 18.18 9.12 1.36
N GLY A 159 16.92 8.95 1.77
CA GLY A 159 16.41 9.48 3.04
C GLY A 159 15.99 10.95 2.99
N ASP A 160 15.90 11.57 1.81
CA ASP A 160 15.39 12.93 1.65
C ASP A 160 13.86 12.95 1.64
N VAL A 161 13.25 13.92 2.33
CA VAL A 161 11.78 14.06 2.40
C VAL A 161 11.21 14.47 1.04
N ARG A 162 10.25 13.70 0.54
CA ARG A 162 9.52 13.92 -0.72
C ARG A 162 8.11 14.46 -0.51
N MET A 163 7.49 14.06 0.58
CA MET A 163 6.15 14.47 0.95
C MET A 163 6.04 14.43 2.47
N SER A 164 5.37 15.42 3.05
CA SER A 164 4.94 15.43 4.44
C SER A 164 3.48 15.86 4.49
N ILE A 165 2.65 15.06 5.15
CA ILE A 165 1.22 15.34 5.37
C ILE A 165 1.00 15.33 6.89
N SER A 166 0.28 16.33 7.40
CA SER A 166 -0.20 16.38 8.79
C SER A 166 -1.72 16.60 8.84
N GLY A 167 -2.36 16.31 9.98
CA GLY A 167 -3.77 16.65 10.20
C GLY A 167 -4.69 15.52 10.67
N ALA A 168 -4.23 14.27 10.73
CA ALA A 168 -4.95 13.20 11.43
C ALA A 168 -4.01 12.08 11.93
N ALA A 169 -4.03 11.81 13.24
CA ALA A 169 -3.40 10.62 13.80
C ALA A 169 -4.07 9.35 13.25
N SER A 170 -3.28 8.31 12.98
CA SER A 170 -3.76 7.08 12.38
C SER A 170 -3.03 5.86 12.93
N TYR A 171 -3.70 4.72 12.99
CA TYR A 171 -3.04 3.49 13.44
C TYR A 171 -1.89 3.09 12.49
N ARG A 172 -2.18 3.10 11.19
CA ARG A 172 -1.25 2.82 10.10
C ARG A 172 -1.66 3.58 8.85
N VAL A 173 -0.69 3.80 7.98
CA VAL A 173 -0.88 4.36 6.66
C VAL A 173 -0.38 3.39 5.61
N TYR A 174 -1.12 3.34 4.50
CA TYR A 174 -0.79 2.60 3.30
C TYR A 174 -1.07 3.46 2.08
N ARG A 175 -0.20 3.37 1.07
CA ARG A 175 -0.39 3.91 -0.26
C ARG A 175 -0.47 2.74 -1.22
N GLU A 176 -1.57 2.69 -1.97
CA GLU A 176 -1.81 1.66 -2.97
C GLU A 176 -2.09 2.31 -4.32
N VAL A 177 -1.76 1.59 -5.38
CA VAL A 177 -2.17 1.99 -6.73
C VAL A 177 -3.62 1.58 -6.91
N LEU A 178 -4.49 2.57 -7.08
CA LEU A 178 -5.89 2.32 -7.36
C LEU A 178 -6.04 1.80 -8.80
N HIS A 179 -6.53 0.57 -8.95
CA HIS A 179 -6.86 -0.04 -10.25
C HIS A 179 -8.39 -0.20 -10.39
N THR A 180 -9.04 0.71 -11.11
CA THR A 180 -10.49 0.80 -11.16
C THR A 180 -11.02 1.03 -12.57
N THR A 181 -12.19 0.47 -12.82
CA THR A 181 -13.05 0.78 -13.96
C THR A 181 -14.44 1.11 -13.42
N PRO A 182 -14.96 2.33 -13.61
CA PRO A 182 -16.26 2.74 -13.09
C PRO A 182 -17.39 1.82 -13.57
N ALA A 183 -18.13 1.22 -12.64
CA ALA A 183 -19.22 0.31 -12.97
C ALA A 183 -20.45 1.05 -13.53
N GLY A 184 -20.80 2.21 -12.96
CA GLY A 184 -22.09 2.88 -13.17
C GLY A 184 -22.19 3.87 -14.33
N TYR A 185 -21.09 4.25 -14.98
CA TYR A 185 -21.13 5.23 -16.07
C TYR A 185 -20.00 5.02 -17.10
N PRO A 186 -20.20 5.38 -18.37
CA PRO A 186 -19.18 5.32 -19.41
C PRO A 186 -18.23 6.53 -19.38
N PRO A 187 -17.15 6.51 -20.17
CA PRO A 187 -16.42 7.71 -20.52
C PRO A 187 -17.35 8.77 -21.10
N ASN A 188 -17.07 10.04 -20.82
CA ASN A 188 -17.78 11.17 -21.42
C ASN A 188 -16.95 11.75 -22.55
N THR A 189 -17.60 12.10 -23.66
CA THR A 189 -16.94 12.67 -24.83
C THR A 189 -17.72 13.86 -25.36
N THR A 190 -17.00 14.87 -25.85
CA THR A 190 -17.55 16.02 -26.58
C THR A 190 -16.68 16.31 -27.80
N ALA A 191 -17.26 16.90 -28.85
CA ALA A 191 -16.52 17.18 -30.07
C ALA A 191 -17.04 18.44 -30.77
N VAL A 192 -16.09 19.16 -31.36
CA VAL A 192 -16.31 20.27 -32.30
C VAL A 192 -15.71 19.90 -33.67
N GLU A 193 -15.92 20.71 -34.69
CA GLU A 193 -15.31 20.46 -36.00
C GLU A 193 -13.77 20.32 -35.88
N GLY A 194 -13.26 19.15 -36.30
CA GLY A 194 -11.84 18.83 -36.34
C GLY A 194 -11.25 18.17 -35.08
N GLU A 195 -11.93 18.23 -33.93
CA GLU A 195 -11.38 17.70 -32.67
C GLU A 195 -12.42 17.38 -31.60
N GLY A 196 -12.03 16.60 -30.61
CA GLY A 196 -12.84 16.34 -29.43
C GLY A 196 -12.03 15.99 -28.20
N TRP A 197 -12.73 15.82 -27.09
CA TRP A 197 -12.17 15.50 -25.79
C TRP A 197 -12.91 14.35 -25.16
N VAL A 198 -12.18 13.49 -24.48
CA VAL A 198 -12.73 12.37 -23.71
C VAL A 198 -12.13 12.37 -22.30
N SER A 199 -12.97 12.07 -21.32
CA SER A 199 -12.56 11.88 -19.93
C SER A 199 -13.39 10.77 -19.27
N TRP A 200 -12.79 10.07 -18.30
CA TRP A 200 -13.50 9.06 -17.51
C TRP A 200 -13.07 9.12 -16.05
N ASN A 201 -13.85 9.86 -15.25
CA ASN A 201 -13.57 10.03 -13.84
C ASN A 201 -13.57 8.68 -13.11
N GLY A 202 -12.58 8.43 -12.27
CA GLY A 202 -12.43 7.19 -11.50
C GLY A 202 -11.95 5.98 -12.30
N ASP A 203 -11.68 6.10 -13.60
CA ASP A 203 -10.97 5.07 -14.34
C ASP A 203 -9.45 5.23 -14.21
N THR A 204 -8.76 4.13 -13.95
CA THR A 204 -7.29 4.08 -13.90
C THR A 204 -6.72 2.98 -14.77
N ARG A 205 -7.57 2.29 -15.56
CA ARG A 205 -7.16 1.18 -16.42
C ARG A 205 -6.98 1.57 -17.88
N THR A 206 -7.61 2.63 -18.35
CA THR A 206 -7.52 3.05 -19.75
C THR A 206 -6.08 3.44 -20.08
N THR A 207 -5.52 2.78 -21.09
CA THR A 207 -4.21 3.10 -21.67
C THR A 207 -4.34 3.85 -22.98
N LYS A 208 -5.43 3.62 -23.73
CA LYS A 208 -5.71 4.28 -25.00
C LYS A 208 -7.20 4.48 -25.23
N TRP A 209 -7.50 5.49 -26.03
CA TRP A 209 -8.82 5.80 -26.54
C TRP A 209 -8.88 5.47 -28.02
N VAL A 210 -9.90 4.74 -28.44
CA VAL A 210 -10.19 4.47 -29.86
C VAL A 210 -11.36 5.34 -30.30
N VAL A 211 -11.13 6.20 -31.29
CA VAL A 211 -12.11 7.17 -31.77
C VAL A 211 -12.87 6.59 -32.95
N TYR A 212 -14.19 6.65 -32.88
CA TYR A 212 -15.10 6.26 -33.95
C TYR A 212 -15.92 7.46 -34.39
N ALA A 213 -15.93 7.78 -35.68
CA ALA A 213 -16.68 8.90 -36.23
C ALA A 213 -17.36 8.54 -37.56
N GLY A 214 -18.39 9.31 -37.93
CA GLY A 214 -19.15 9.11 -39.16
C GLY A 214 -20.18 10.21 -39.40
N ALA A 215 -20.85 10.13 -40.56
CA ALA A 215 -21.90 11.07 -40.95
C ALA A 215 -23.25 10.78 -40.27
N SER A 216 -23.47 9.57 -39.73
CA SER A 216 -24.67 9.23 -38.96
C SER A 216 -24.33 8.49 -37.67
N LYS A 217 -25.27 8.47 -36.71
CA LYS A 217 -25.10 7.76 -35.42
C LYS A 217 -24.87 6.25 -35.59
N GLU A 218 -25.41 5.68 -36.67
CA GLU A 218 -25.42 4.24 -36.95
C GLU A 218 -24.21 3.79 -37.78
N SER A 219 -23.47 4.74 -38.36
CA SER A 219 -22.39 4.48 -39.34
C SER A 219 -21.04 5.01 -38.87
N LEU A 220 -20.65 4.68 -37.63
CA LEU A 220 -19.36 5.07 -37.09
C LEU A 220 -18.26 4.07 -37.48
N SER A 221 -17.14 4.58 -37.98
CA SER A 221 -15.94 3.79 -38.28
C SER A 221 -14.76 4.28 -37.45
N LYS A 222 -13.77 3.42 -37.21
CA LYS A 222 -12.56 3.80 -36.46
C LYS A 222 -11.78 4.84 -37.28
N VAL A 223 -11.56 6.01 -36.70
CA VAL A 223 -10.84 7.13 -37.34
C VAL A 223 -9.49 7.41 -36.71
N GLY A 224 -9.22 6.90 -35.50
CA GLY A 224 -7.94 7.09 -34.84
C GLY A 224 -7.81 6.40 -33.48
N GLU A 225 -6.60 6.46 -32.94
CA GLU A 225 -6.30 6.10 -31.55
C GLU A 225 -5.47 7.22 -30.91
N VAL A 226 -5.66 7.45 -29.62
CA VAL A 226 -4.85 8.38 -28.84
C VAL A 226 -4.50 7.77 -27.49
N ALA A 227 -3.27 7.96 -27.03
CA ALA A 227 -2.83 7.51 -25.72
C ALA A 227 -3.57 8.27 -24.61
N HIS A 228 -3.92 7.58 -23.53
CA HIS A 228 -4.46 8.24 -22.34
C HIS A 228 -3.32 8.86 -21.53
N THR A 229 -3.28 10.20 -21.44
CA THR A 229 -2.15 10.93 -20.83
C THR A 229 -2.51 11.73 -19.58
N GLY A 230 -3.74 11.61 -19.08
CA GLY A 230 -4.24 12.35 -17.91
C GLY A 230 -5.76 12.35 -17.85
N PHE A 231 -6.35 13.20 -16.99
CA PHE A 231 -7.79 13.24 -16.77
C PHE A 231 -8.63 13.44 -18.04
N GLU A 232 -8.18 14.31 -18.93
CA GLU A 232 -8.83 14.60 -20.20
C GLU A 232 -7.84 14.41 -21.35
N THR A 233 -8.28 13.74 -22.42
CA THR A 233 -7.47 13.48 -23.60
C THR A 233 -8.13 14.09 -24.83
N LYS A 234 -7.38 14.90 -25.56
CA LYS A 234 -7.78 15.48 -26.84
C LYS A 234 -7.54 14.49 -27.99
N TYR A 235 -8.45 14.44 -28.96
CA TYR A 235 -8.30 13.66 -30.20
C TYR A 235 -8.72 14.47 -31.43
N SER A 236 -8.20 14.07 -32.59
CA SER A 236 -8.55 14.69 -33.88
C SER A 236 -9.72 13.98 -34.55
N LEU A 237 -10.49 14.72 -35.34
CA LEU A 237 -11.61 14.21 -36.13
C LEU A 237 -11.42 14.57 -37.62
N PRO A 238 -11.70 13.63 -38.54
CA PRO A 238 -11.75 13.94 -39.97
C PRO A 238 -12.84 14.97 -40.29
N SER A 239 -12.60 15.79 -41.33
CA SER A 239 -13.63 16.69 -41.87
C SER A 239 -14.87 15.89 -42.32
N GLY A 240 -16.06 16.45 -42.10
CA GLY A 240 -17.33 15.78 -42.39
C GLY A 240 -17.81 14.79 -41.31
N SER A 241 -17.11 14.66 -40.19
CA SER A 241 -17.61 13.92 -39.03
C SER A 241 -18.79 14.67 -38.40
N GLU A 242 -19.96 14.04 -38.34
CA GLU A 242 -21.15 14.61 -37.69
C GLU A 242 -21.46 13.95 -36.34
N TRP A 243 -21.00 12.72 -36.13
CA TRP A 243 -21.21 11.94 -34.91
C TRP A 243 -19.91 11.29 -34.48
N VAL A 244 -19.69 11.20 -33.16
CA VAL A 244 -18.50 10.58 -32.58
C VAL A 244 -18.86 9.70 -31.38
N LYS A 245 -18.06 8.65 -31.19
CA LYS A 245 -18.03 7.79 -30.00
C LYS A 245 -16.58 7.44 -29.71
N VAL A 246 -16.23 7.32 -28.43
CA VAL A 246 -14.88 6.93 -28.01
C VAL A 246 -14.94 5.64 -27.19
N GLY A 247 -14.08 4.68 -27.51
CA GLY A 247 -13.89 3.45 -26.74
C GLY A 247 -12.67 3.55 -25.83
N ALA A 248 -12.83 3.19 -24.56
CA ALA A 248 -11.75 3.00 -23.59
C ALA A 248 -11.14 1.59 -23.74
N PHE A 249 -9.81 1.52 -23.80
CA PHE A 249 -9.07 0.25 -23.90
C PHE A 249 -7.90 0.20 -22.91
N ALA A 250 -7.64 -0.99 -22.37
CA ALA A 250 -6.44 -1.34 -21.61
C ALA A 250 -5.60 -2.33 -22.43
N GLY A 251 -4.54 -1.86 -23.09
CA GLY A 251 -3.90 -2.63 -24.15
C GLY A 251 -4.89 -2.90 -25.29
N ASP A 252 -5.19 -4.18 -25.53
CA ASP A 252 -6.19 -4.61 -26.52
C ASP A 252 -7.57 -4.94 -25.90
N ASP A 253 -7.67 -4.93 -24.57
CA ASP A 253 -8.93 -5.20 -23.87
C ASP A 253 -9.87 -4.01 -24.00
N HIS A 254 -11.04 -4.23 -24.61
CA HIS A 254 -12.11 -3.24 -24.63
C HIS A 254 -12.76 -3.13 -23.24
N LEU A 255 -12.73 -1.93 -22.65
CA LEU A 255 -13.35 -1.68 -21.35
C LEU A 255 -14.79 -1.22 -21.51
N ARG A 256 -15.00 -0.10 -22.22
CA ARG A 256 -16.32 0.52 -22.38
C ARG A 256 -16.34 1.54 -23.51
N ASN A 257 -17.52 1.80 -24.07
CA ASN A 257 -17.73 2.91 -25.00
C ASN A 257 -18.40 4.09 -24.29
N SER A 258 -18.07 5.30 -24.71
CA SER A 258 -18.87 6.49 -24.46
C SER A 258 -20.24 6.39 -25.12
N SER A 259 -21.13 7.33 -24.77
CA SER A 259 -22.29 7.64 -25.61
C SER A 259 -21.85 8.15 -27.00
N VAL A 260 -22.72 7.98 -27.99
CA VAL A 260 -22.58 8.65 -29.30
C VAL A 260 -23.05 10.10 -29.14
N VAL A 261 -22.21 11.07 -29.48
CA VAL A 261 -22.50 12.51 -29.36
C VAL A 261 -22.37 13.20 -30.71
N PRO A 262 -23.12 14.28 -30.96
CA PRO A 262 -22.96 15.07 -32.18
C PRO A 262 -21.64 15.86 -32.14
N VAL A 263 -21.07 16.11 -33.31
CA VAL A 263 -19.98 17.08 -33.51
C VAL A 263 -20.62 18.45 -33.69
N THR A 264 -20.34 19.39 -32.79
CA THR A 264 -20.85 20.76 -32.89
C THR A 264 -20.03 21.56 -33.90
N LYS A 265 -20.72 22.35 -34.73
CA LYS A 265 -20.08 23.28 -35.68
C LYS A 265 -19.61 24.55 -34.96
#